data_AF-A0A4P6MR13-F1
#
_entry.id   AF-A0A4P6MR13-F1
#
_cell.length_a   1.000
_cell.length_b   1.000
_cell.length_c   1.000
_cell.angle_alpha   90.00
_cell.angle_beta   90.00
_cell.angle_gamma   90.00
#
_symmetry.space_group_name_H-M   'P 1'
#
loop_
_entity.id
_entity.type
_entity.pdbx_description
1 polymer ?
#
loop_
_entity_poly.entity_id
_entity_poly.type
_entity_poly.pdbx_seq_one_letter_code
_entity_poly.pdbx_strand_id
1 'polypeptide(L)'
;MNEIKTKLEELFNKGKFQKINLSFVKEGVDVLQQINLIQEKYNKNDTDTFINELRDSIVGNILGYDLINTKKHGFDCKKENKDIYLEVKDASFTSDSWQATFNDTTLEKAKAFQDPRLYLALAVWKGASDLMFICYGQNKEIGEFLEQKVNAFTNEAKVVRSTQSITLSKLIFTYGFKIYPVSKSKEEIKQILKLMNKSFNNLTDDMFRILD
;
A
#
# COMPACT_ATOMS: atom_id res chain seq x y z
N MET A 1 6.57 -29.13 27.19
CA MET A 1 5.18 -29.63 26.94
C MET A 1 4.14 -28.73 27.60
N ASN A 2 4.29 -28.35 28.89
CA ASN A 2 3.41 -27.40 29.56
C ASN A 2 3.45 -25.98 28.96
N GLU A 3 4.62 -25.47 28.58
CA GLU A 3 4.76 -24.10 28.05
C GLU A 3 4.07 -23.89 26.68
N ILE A 4 4.09 -24.90 25.81
CA ILE A 4 3.39 -24.86 24.51
C ILE A 4 1.88 -24.89 24.72
N LYS A 5 1.40 -25.69 25.67
CA LYS A 5 -0.02 -25.76 26.02
C LYS A 5 -0.51 -24.43 26.59
N THR A 6 0.25 -23.79 27.48
CA THR A 6 -0.06 -22.46 28.01
C THR A 6 -0.09 -21.41 26.91
N LYS A 7 0.90 -21.39 26.00
CA LYS A 7 0.91 -20.49 24.84
C LYS A 7 -0.27 -20.71 23.88
N LEU A 8 -0.72 -21.95 23.71
CA LEU A 8 -1.91 -22.29 22.93
C LEU A 8 -3.18 -21.74 23.59
N GLU A 9 -3.35 -21.97 24.88
CA GLU A 9 -4.50 -21.46 25.64
C GLU A 9 -4.53 -19.92 25.66
N GLU A 10 -3.37 -19.27 25.80
CA GLU A 10 -3.25 -17.82 25.64
C GLU A 10 -3.67 -17.38 24.24
N LEU A 11 -3.24 -18.08 23.19
CA LEU A 11 -3.64 -17.74 21.81
C LEU A 11 -5.15 -17.83 21.61
N PHE A 12 -5.80 -18.88 22.11
CA PHE A 12 -7.25 -19.04 22.02
C PHE A 12 -8.01 -17.94 22.79
N ASN A 13 -7.44 -17.46 23.90
CA ASN A 13 -8.06 -16.45 24.77
C ASN A 13 -7.67 -15.00 24.44
N LYS A 14 -6.80 -14.76 23.45
CA LYS A 14 -6.42 -13.40 23.02
C LYS A 14 -7.55 -12.62 22.35
N GLY A 15 -8.55 -13.33 21.81
CA GLY A 15 -9.67 -12.72 21.08
C GLY A 15 -10.73 -12.12 22.01
N LYS A 16 -11.32 -10.99 21.59
CA LYS A 16 -12.54 -10.44 22.20
C LYS A 16 -13.77 -10.86 21.40
N PHE A 17 -14.34 -12.02 21.72
CA PHE A 17 -15.49 -12.57 21.00
C PHE A 17 -16.80 -11.89 21.40
N GLN A 18 -17.64 -11.60 20.42
CA GLN A 18 -18.96 -10.99 20.59
C GLN A 18 -19.99 -11.74 19.74
N LYS A 19 -21.28 -11.60 20.05
CA LYS A 19 -22.35 -12.14 19.21
C LYS A 19 -22.27 -11.52 17.81
N ILE A 20 -22.53 -12.34 16.79
CA ILE A 20 -22.62 -11.86 15.41
C ILE A 20 -23.76 -10.84 15.33
N ASN A 21 -23.45 -9.66 14.79
CA ASN A 21 -24.45 -8.65 14.50
C ASN A 21 -25.15 -9.00 13.18
N LEU A 22 -26.39 -9.49 13.27
CA LEU A 22 -27.16 -9.93 12.09
C LEU A 22 -27.53 -8.77 11.15
N SER A 23 -27.68 -7.54 11.68
CA SER A 23 -27.91 -6.36 10.83
C SER A 23 -26.69 -6.07 9.97
N PHE A 24 -25.49 -6.12 10.56
CA PHE A 24 -24.23 -5.98 9.82
C PHE A 24 -24.08 -7.05 8.73
N VAL A 25 -24.43 -8.31 9.01
CA VAL A 25 -24.38 -9.39 8.02
C VAL A 25 -25.32 -9.10 6.86
N LYS A 26 -26.56 -8.70 7.14
CA LYS A 26 -27.56 -8.40 6.10
C LYS A 26 -27.10 -7.26 5.20
N GLU A 27 -26.72 -6.12 5.79
CA GLU A 27 -26.22 -4.96 5.04
C GLU A 27 -24.94 -5.29 4.25
N GLY A 28 -24.05 -6.08 4.83
CA GLY A 28 -22.83 -6.55 4.17
C GLY A 28 -23.11 -7.43 2.94
N VAL A 29 -24.08 -8.34 3.04
CA VAL A 29 -24.48 -9.18 1.90
C VAL A 29 -25.07 -8.35 0.76
N ASP A 30 -25.89 -7.35 1.08
CA ASP A 30 -26.46 -6.45 0.06
C ASP A 30 -25.35 -5.69 -0.71
N VAL A 31 -24.32 -5.22 0.00
CA VAL A 31 -23.15 -4.58 -0.63
C VAL A 31 -22.34 -5.57 -1.47
N LEU A 32 -22.10 -6.79 -0.98
CA LEU A 32 -21.36 -7.82 -1.72
C LEU A 32 -22.08 -8.22 -3.02
N GLN A 33 -23.42 -8.22 -3.04
CA GLN A 33 -24.19 -8.46 -4.27
C GLN A 33 -23.94 -7.37 -5.31
N GLN A 34 -23.87 -6.09 -4.90
CA GLN A 34 -23.56 -4.99 -5.82
C GLN A 34 -22.14 -5.13 -6.39
N ILE A 35 -21.17 -5.55 -5.57
CA ILE A 35 -19.81 -5.84 -6.02
C ILE A 35 -19.81 -6.99 -7.02
N ASN A 36 -20.54 -8.09 -6.74
CA ASN A 36 -20.61 -9.26 -7.61
C ASN A 36 -21.14 -8.91 -9.02
N LEU A 37 -22.15 -8.04 -9.13
CA LEU A 37 -22.66 -7.58 -10.43
C LEU A 37 -21.58 -6.90 -11.28
N ILE A 38 -20.69 -6.13 -10.66
CA ILE A 38 -19.57 -5.47 -11.33
C ILE A 38 -18.49 -6.49 -11.69
N GLN A 39 -18.18 -7.40 -10.76
CA GLN A 39 -17.22 -8.48 -10.98
C GLN A 39 -17.62 -9.36 -12.16
N GLU A 40 -18.89 -9.77 -12.27
CA GLU A 40 -19.41 -10.55 -13.40
C GLU A 40 -19.30 -9.76 -14.71
N LYS A 41 -19.69 -8.47 -14.71
CA LYS A 41 -19.62 -7.60 -15.89
C LYS A 41 -18.20 -7.49 -16.47
N TYR A 42 -17.18 -7.45 -15.61
CA TYR A 42 -15.78 -7.30 -16.02
C TYR A 42 -14.96 -8.60 -15.91
N ASN A 43 -15.61 -9.73 -15.63
CA ASN A 43 -14.98 -11.05 -15.43
C ASN A 43 -13.87 -11.05 -14.37
N LYS A 44 -14.14 -10.48 -13.20
CA LYS A 44 -13.22 -10.30 -12.06
C LYS A 44 -13.71 -11.05 -10.82
N ASN A 45 -13.69 -12.38 -10.85
CA ASN A 45 -14.39 -13.22 -9.86
C ASN A 45 -13.74 -13.28 -8.46
N ASP A 46 -12.51 -12.80 -8.29
CA ASP A 46 -11.81 -12.76 -7.00
C ASP A 46 -11.91 -11.35 -6.40
N THR A 47 -12.57 -11.22 -5.24
CA THR A 47 -12.86 -9.89 -4.64
C THR A 47 -11.60 -9.16 -4.21
N ASP A 48 -10.60 -9.86 -3.67
CA ASP A 48 -9.36 -9.23 -3.24
C ASP A 48 -8.58 -8.68 -4.45
N THR A 49 -8.45 -9.47 -5.52
CA THR A 49 -7.85 -9.04 -6.78
C THR A 49 -8.63 -7.89 -7.41
N PHE A 50 -9.97 -7.95 -7.39
CA PHE A 50 -10.84 -6.90 -7.91
C PHE A 50 -10.62 -5.55 -7.19
N ILE A 51 -10.59 -5.55 -5.86
CA ILE A 51 -10.39 -4.33 -5.07
C ILE A 51 -8.98 -3.78 -5.26
N ASN A 52 -7.95 -4.64 -5.28
CA ASN A 52 -6.57 -4.21 -5.51
C ASN A 52 -6.42 -3.58 -6.90
N GLU A 53 -6.86 -4.26 -7.96
CA GLU A 53 -6.79 -3.73 -9.32
C GLU A 53 -7.57 -2.42 -9.47
N LEU A 54 -8.73 -2.29 -8.82
CA LEU A 54 -9.50 -1.05 -8.82
C LEU A 54 -8.72 0.10 -8.16
N ARG A 55 -8.11 -0.13 -6.99
CA ARG A 55 -7.31 0.89 -6.29
C ARG A 55 -6.07 1.27 -7.06
N ASP A 56 -5.37 0.29 -7.60
CA ASP A 56 -4.20 0.50 -8.46
C ASP A 56 -4.59 1.30 -9.70
N SER A 57 -5.74 1.00 -10.31
CA SER A 57 -6.28 1.75 -11.45
C SER A 57 -6.60 3.20 -11.10
N ILE A 58 -7.19 3.46 -9.92
CA ILE A 58 -7.49 4.82 -9.45
C ILE A 58 -6.18 5.61 -9.26
N VAL A 59 -5.21 5.02 -8.55
CA VAL A 59 -3.91 5.67 -8.28
C VAL A 59 -3.13 5.88 -9.57
N GLY A 60 -3.06 4.86 -10.44
CA GLY A 60 -2.40 4.91 -11.74
C GLY A 60 -2.99 6.00 -12.63
N ASN A 61 -4.32 6.05 -12.77
CA ASN A 61 -5.01 7.06 -13.56
C ASN A 61 -4.74 8.48 -13.04
N ILE A 62 -4.80 8.69 -11.72
CA ILE A 62 -4.48 9.98 -11.07
C ILE A 62 -3.03 10.41 -11.36
N LEU A 63 -2.08 9.47 -11.39
CA LEU A 63 -0.66 9.74 -11.68
C LEU A 63 -0.31 9.74 -13.19
N GLY A 64 -1.32 9.60 -14.06
CA GLY A 64 -1.16 9.56 -15.51
C GLY A 64 -0.45 8.31 -16.03
N TYR A 65 -0.79 7.14 -15.48
CA TYR A 65 -0.46 5.83 -16.01
C TYR A 65 -1.69 5.23 -16.68
N ASP A 66 -1.52 4.83 -17.93
CA ASP A 66 -2.64 4.49 -18.82
C ASP A 66 -2.97 2.99 -18.82
N LEU A 67 -2.01 2.15 -18.40
CA LEU A 67 -2.11 0.69 -18.45
C LEU A 67 -2.05 0.09 -17.05
N ILE A 68 -2.95 -0.85 -16.78
CA ILE A 68 -3.01 -1.65 -15.54
C ILE A 68 -2.51 -3.07 -15.80
N ASN A 69 -1.76 -3.64 -14.86
CA ASN A 69 -1.38 -5.04 -14.90
C ASN A 69 -2.50 -5.92 -14.35
N THR A 70 -2.99 -6.84 -15.17
CA THR A 70 -4.07 -7.77 -14.82
C THR A 70 -3.55 -9.16 -14.43
N LYS A 71 -2.23 -9.30 -14.23
CA LYS A 71 -1.56 -10.56 -13.86
C LYS A 71 -0.88 -10.44 -12.49
N LYS A 72 -0.72 -11.58 -11.82
CA LYS A 72 -0.12 -11.67 -10.46
C LYS A 72 1.36 -11.28 -10.37
N HIS A 73 2.06 -11.16 -11.49
CA HIS A 73 3.49 -10.89 -11.54
C HIS A 73 3.74 -9.61 -12.34
N GLY A 74 4.66 -8.77 -11.87
CA GLY A 74 4.99 -7.49 -12.47
C GLY A 74 4.70 -6.30 -11.55
N PHE A 75 4.69 -5.11 -12.14
CA PHE A 75 4.31 -3.85 -11.49
C PHE A 75 2.87 -3.51 -11.81
N ASP A 76 2.24 -2.70 -10.97
CA ASP A 76 0.79 -2.49 -10.99
C ASP A 76 0.35 -1.66 -12.19
N CYS A 77 1.07 -0.58 -12.55
CA CYS A 77 0.74 0.24 -13.73
C CYS A 77 1.94 0.48 -14.66
N LYS A 78 1.65 0.86 -15.91
CA LYS A 78 2.61 1.29 -16.93
C LYS A 78 2.07 2.49 -17.72
N LYS A 79 2.93 3.42 -18.15
CA LYS A 79 2.57 4.44 -19.15
C LYS A 79 2.54 3.82 -20.55
N GLU A 80 1.54 4.15 -21.36
CA GLU A 80 1.29 3.44 -22.64
C GLU A 80 2.51 3.49 -23.59
N ASN A 81 3.09 4.68 -23.76
CA ASN A 81 4.14 4.96 -24.73
C ASN A 81 5.53 5.14 -24.10
N LYS A 82 5.72 4.70 -22.85
CA LYS A 82 7.00 4.82 -22.13
C LYS A 82 7.26 3.57 -21.31
N ASP A 83 8.51 3.14 -21.22
CA ASP A 83 8.93 2.13 -20.25
C ASP A 83 9.07 2.75 -18.87
N ILE A 84 7.95 3.25 -18.34
CA ILE A 84 7.82 3.77 -16.99
C ILE A 84 6.72 2.98 -16.29
N TYR A 85 7.08 2.40 -15.15
CA TYR A 85 6.27 1.48 -14.37
C TYR A 85 5.95 2.09 -13.00
N LEU A 86 4.91 1.57 -12.36
CA LEU A 86 4.46 1.98 -11.04
C LEU A 86 4.17 0.76 -10.19
N GLU A 87 4.76 0.71 -9.00
CA GLU A 87 4.25 -0.12 -7.90
C GLU A 87 3.40 0.76 -6.98
N VAL A 88 2.20 0.31 -6.66
CA VAL A 88 1.27 0.91 -5.71
C VAL A 88 1.31 0.13 -4.40
N LYS A 89 1.23 0.88 -3.31
CA LYS A 89 1.07 0.37 -1.95
C LYS A 89 -0.05 1.13 -1.27
N ASP A 90 -0.90 0.40 -0.58
CA ASP A 90 -2.00 0.99 0.18
C ASP A 90 -1.68 1.06 1.67
N ALA A 91 -2.12 2.14 2.30
CA ALA A 91 -2.22 2.27 3.75
C ALA A 91 -3.62 2.73 4.14
N SER A 92 -4.13 2.20 5.26
CA SER A 92 -5.38 2.68 5.84
C SER A 92 -5.14 3.94 6.66
N PHE A 93 -5.95 4.97 6.45
CA PHE A 93 -5.94 6.19 7.24
C PHE A 93 -6.04 5.91 8.75
N THR A 94 -6.77 4.86 9.15
CA THR A 94 -6.98 4.52 10.56
C THR A 94 -5.91 3.59 11.14
N SER A 95 -4.88 3.21 10.38
CA SER A 95 -3.79 2.40 10.92
C SER A 95 -2.80 3.25 11.72
N ASP A 96 -2.18 2.66 12.73
CA ASP A 96 -1.17 3.34 13.58
C ASP A 96 0.09 3.80 12.83
N SER A 97 0.35 3.23 11.65
CA SER A 97 1.51 3.57 10.80
C SER A 97 1.16 3.48 9.32
N TRP A 98 1.43 4.55 8.57
CA TRP A 98 1.36 4.55 7.11
C TRP A 98 2.71 4.17 6.51
N GLN A 99 2.74 3.06 5.79
CA GLN A 99 3.98 2.47 5.29
C GLN A 99 3.77 1.69 3.99
N ALA A 100 4.73 1.81 3.07
CA ALA A 100 4.84 0.95 1.91
C ALA A 100 5.38 -0.41 2.36
N THR A 101 4.55 -1.45 2.30
CA THR A 101 4.91 -2.81 2.75
C THR A 101 5.18 -3.72 1.56
N PHE A 102 6.39 -4.26 1.50
CA PHE A 102 6.87 -5.15 0.47
C PHE A 102 6.84 -6.59 1.01
N ASN A 103 5.80 -7.32 0.64
CA ASN A 103 5.68 -8.73 0.94
C ASN A 103 6.45 -9.55 -0.09
N ASP A 104 7.07 -10.65 0.35
CA ASP A 104 7.71 -11.65 -0.52
C ASP A 104 8.72 -11.05 -1.52
N THR A 105 9.50 -10.06 -1.07
CA THR A 105 10.45 -9.35 -1.92
C THR A 105 11.56 -10.27 -2.42
N THR A 106 11.78 -10.29 -3.75
CA THR A 106 12.88 -11.02 -4.40
C THR A 106 14.05 -10.09 -4.72
N LEU A 107 15.24 -10.64 -5.00
CA LEU A 107 16.38 -9.86 -5.49
C LEU A 107 16.07 -9.14 -6.81
N GLU A 108 15.29 -9.76 -7.70
CA GLU A 108 14.87 -9.15 -8.95
C GLU A 108 14.00 -7.91 -8.72
N LYS A 109 13.05 -8.01 -7.79
CA LYS A 109 12.19 -6.88 -7.41
C LYS A 109 13.00 -5.77 -6.73
N ALA A 110 13.95 -6.13 -5.85
CA ALA A 110 14.86 -5.17 -5.24
C ALA A 110 15.70 -4.42 -6.30
N LYS A 111 16.28 -5.14 -7.27
CA LYS A 111 17.01 -4.54 -8.39
C LYS A 111 16.14 -3.64 -9.26
N ALA A 112 14.88 -4.01 -9.47
CA ALA A 112 13.96 -3.16 -10.24
C ALA A 112 13.68 -1.82 -9.56
N PHE A 113 13.65 -1.75 -8.21
CA PHE A 113 13.55 -0.48 -7.48
C PHE A 113 14.82 0.37 -7.53
N GLN A 114 15.94 -0.16 -8.05
CA GLN A 114 17.13 0.62 -8.38
C GLN A 114 17.06 1.23 -9.79
N ASP A 115 16.13 0.74 -10.63
CA ASP A 115 15.99 1.17 -12.02
C ASP A 115 15.18 2.47 -12.12
N PRO A 116 15.65 3.49 -12.87
CA PRO A 116 14.95 4.79 -13.00
C PRO A 116 13.61 4.71 -13.74
N ARG A 117 13.23 3.55 -14.25
CA ARG A 117 11.93 3.29 -14.88
C ARG A 117 10.83 2.95 -13.87
N LEU A 118 11.17 2.56 -12.63
CA LEU A 118 10.19 2.15 -11.64
C LEU A 118 9.94 3.24 -10.59
N TYR A 119 8.67 3.63 -10.48
CA TYR A 119 8.19 4.51 -9.43
C TYR A 119 7.43 3.73 -8.36
N LEU A 120 7.33 4.32 -7.19
CA LEU A 120 6.54 3.83 -6.07
C LEU A 120 5.48 4.87 -5.70
N ALA A 121 4.27 4.40 -5.43
CA ALA A 121 3.21 5.18 -4.80
C ALA A 121 2.80 4.52 -3.47
N LEU A 122 2.67 5.33 -2.42
CA LEU A 122 1.95 4.97 -1.20
C LEU A 122 0.65 5.76 -1.15
N ALA A 123 -0.47 5.10 -1.43
CA ALA A 123 -1.82 5.64 -1.40
C ALA A 123 -2.45 5.47 0.00
N VAL A 124 -2.96 6.56 0.57
CA VAL A 124 -3.58 6.54 1.90
C VAL A 124 -5.09 6.67 1.78
N TRP A 125 -5.80 5.62 2.16
CA TRP A 125 -7.25 5.47 2.00
C TRP A 125 -7.99 5.57 3.31
N LYS A 126 -9.08 6.35 3.34
CA LYS A 126 -10.07 6.32 4.42
C LYS A 126 -11.22 5.40 4.03
N GLY A 127 -11.32 4.27 4.71
CA GLY A 127 -12.33 3.25 4.39
C GLY A 127 -12.08 2.62 3.01
N ALA A 128 -13.16 2.27 2.31
CA ALA A 128 -13.07 1.52 1.06
C ALA A 128 -12.66 2.38 -0.14
N SER A 129 -13.08 3.65 -0.20
CA SER A 129 -13.11 4.44 -1.44
C SER A 129 -12.56 5.87 -1.35
N ASP A 130 -12.31 6.43 -0.15
CA ASP A 130 -11.85 7.82 -0.01
C ASP A 130 -10.32 7.88 -0.05
N LEU A 131 -9.75 8.13 -1.24
CA LEU A 131 -8.32 8.34 -1.41
C LEU A 131 -7.94 9.74 -0.93
N MET A 132 -7.27 9.81 0.22
CA MET A 132 -6.91 11.07 0.88
C MET A 132 -5.79 11.79 0.14
N PHE A 133 -4.67 11.08 -0.06
CA PHE A 133 -3.49 11.57 -0.75
C PHE A 133 -2.62 10.39 -1.21
N ILE A 134 -1.69 10.68 -2.12
CA ILE A 134 -0.68 9.75 -2.61
C ILE A 134 0.70 10.31 -2.29
N CYS A 135 1.59 9.51 -1.71
CA CYS A 135 3.02 9.82 -1.63
C CYS A 135 3.73 9.11 -2.78
N TYR A 136 4.31 9.87 -3.71
CA TYR A 136 4.79 9.36 -4.99
C TYR A 136 6.20 9.85 -5.30
N GLY A 137 7.02 8.96 -5.84
CA GLY A 137 8.41 9.24 -6.18
C GLY A 137 9.19 8.00 -6.56
N GLN A 138 10.50 8.17 -6.72
CA GLN A 138 11.45 7.10 -6.97
C GLN A 138 12.77 7.42 -6.28
N ASN A 139 13.44 6.41 -5.76
CA ASN A 139 14.79 6.54 -5.22
C ASN A 139 15.48 5.17 -5.22
N LYS A 140 16.67 5.08 -5.85
CA LYS A 140 17.41 3.82 -5.98
C LYS A 140 17.77 3.17 -4.65
N GLU A 141 17.91 3.97 -3.59
CA GLU A 141 18.25 3.49 -2.24
C GLU A 141 17.14 2.62 -1.65
N ILE A 142 15.90 2.72 -2.15
CA ILE A 142 14.82 1.79 -1.81
C ILE A 142 15.19 0.38 -2.27
N GLY A 143 15.67 0.23 -3.50
CA GLY A 143 16.10 -1.06 -4.03
C GLY A 143 17.33 -1.62 -3.30
N GLU A 144 18.28 -0.77 -2.92
CA GLU A 144 19.44 -1.15 -2.10
C GLU A 144 19.00 -1.62 -0.69
N PHE A 145 18.07 -0.92 -0.06
CA PHE A 145 17.46 -1.31 1.21
C PHE A 145 16.77 -2.68 1.11
N LEU A 146 15.96 -2.89 0.07
CA LEU A 146 15.25 -4.16 -0.14
C LEU A 146 16.24 -5.30 -0.39
N GLU A 147 17.29 -5.09 -1.18
CA GLU A 147 18.32 -6.08 -1.46
C GLU A 147 19.07 -6.50 -0.19
N GLN A 148 19.47 -5.53 0.64
CA GLN A 148 20.10 -5.80 1.95
C GLN A 148 19.21 -6.67 2.84
N LYS A 149 17.91 -6.40 2.85
CA LYS A 149 16.95 -7.17 3.64
C LYS A 149 16.77 -8.59 3.11
N VAL A 150 16.67 -8.76 1.79
CA VAL A 150 16.58 -10.09 1.17
C VAL A 150 17.84 -10.91 1.48
N ASN A 151 19.02 -10.30 1.37
CA ASN A 151 20.30 -10.97 1.68
C ASN A 151 20.41 -11.38 3.15
N ALA A 152 20.02 -10.52 4.09
CA ALA A 152 20.01 -10.84 5.52
C ALA A 152 19.10 -12.05 5.80
N PHE A 153 17.88 -12.06 5.26
CA PHE A 153 16.93 -13.16 5.45
C PHE A 153 17.39 -14.48 4.82
N THR A 154 18.01 -14.41 3.64
CA THR A 154 18.49 -15.60 2.92
C THR A 154 19.67 -16.25 3.65
N ASN A 155 20.57 -15.45 4.21
CA ASN A 155 21.77 -15.94 4.91
C ASN A 155 21.47 -16.42 6.34
N GLU A 156 20.50 -15.82 7.04
CA GLU A 156 20.24 -16.10 8.45
C GLU A 156 19.10 -17.10 8.72
N ALA A 157 18.08 -17.17 7.86
CA ALA A 157 16.82 -17.84 8.23
C ALA A 157 16.45 -19.10 7.42
N LYS A 158 17.16 -19.45 6.33
CA LYS A 158 16.79 -20.58 5.42
C LYS A 158 15.29 -20.59 5.01
N VAL A 159 14.62 -19.43 4.99
CA VAL A 159 13.24 -19.25 4.56
C VAL A 159 13.19 -18.16 3.47
N VAL A 160 12.34 -18.35 2.46
CA VAL A 160 12.40 -17.68 1.14
C VAL A 160 11.81 -16.26 1.13
N ARG A 161 11.27 -15.72 2.24
CA ARG A 161 10.39 -14.53 2.21
C ARG A 161 10.63 -13.58 3.38
N SER A 162 10.77 -12.28 3.08
CA SER A 162 10.85 -11.22 4.09
C SER A 162 9.81 -10.12 3.81
N THR A 163 9.04 -9.75 4.84
CA THR A 163 8.18 -8.57 4.80
C THR A 163 8.98 -7.37 5.29
N GLN A 164 9.09 -6.34 4.45
CA GLN A 164 9.79 -5.10 4.78
C GLN A 164 8.85 -3.92 4.61
N SER A 165 8.93 -2.94 5.50
CA SER A 165 8.10 -1.75 5.42
C SER A 165 8.92 -0.48 5.48
N ILE A 166 8.56 0.49 4.64
CA ILE A 166 9.14 1.83 4.63
C ILE A 166 8.05 2.82 5.05
N THR A 167 8.27 3.55 6.14
CA THR A 167 7.30 4.52 6.66
C THR A 167 7.14 5.72 5.72
N LEU A 168 5.97 6.35 5.74
CA LEU A 168 5.68 7.57 4.98
C LEU A 168 6.71 8.68 5.26
N SER A 169 7.14 8.84 6.52
CA SER A 169 8.16 9.83 6.89
C SER A 169 9.50 9.58 6.19
N LYS A 170 9.92 8.32 6.05
CA LYS A 170 11.15 7.98 5.31
C LYS A 170 11.00 8.22 3.81
N LEU A 171 9.85 7.86 3.23
CA LEU A 171 9.57 8.14 1.82
C LEU A 171 9.75 9.64 1.51
N ILE A 172 9.20 10.52 2.35
CA ILE A 172 9.28 11.97 2.13
C ILE A 172 10.66 12.52 2.48
N PHE A 173 11.12 12.33 3.72
CA PHE A 173 12.29 13.07 4.24
C PHE A 173 13.63 12.41 3.91
N THR A 174 13.66 11.11 3.64
CA THR A 174 14.89 10.40 3.24
C THR A 174 14.93 10.21 1.74
N TYR A 175 13.84 9.72 1.14
CA TYR A 175 13.84 9.36 -0.28
C TYR A 175 13.34 10.48 -1.20
N GLY A 176 12.85 11.59 -0.66
CA GLY A 176 12.48 12.79 -1.44
C GLY A 176 11.14 12.68 -2.16
N PHE A 177 10.24 11.78 -1.73
CA PHE A 177 8.92 11.62 -2.33
C PHE A 177 8.06 12.87 -2.12
N LYS A 178 7.15 13.10 -3.06
CA LYS A 178 6.20 14.21 -3.03
C LYS A 178 4.81 13.73 -2.63
N ILE A 179 4.08 14.59 -1.94
CA ILE A 179 2.71 14.35 -1.50
C ILE A 179 1.76 14.99 -2.51
N TYR A 180 0.80 14.20 -2.98
CA TYR A 180 -0.25 14.59 -3.90
C TYR A 180 -1.59 14.52 -3.17
N PRO A 181 -2.14 15.66 -2.73
CA PRO A 181 -3.49 15.70 -2.13
C PRO A 181 -4.53 15.28 -3.18
N VAL A 182 -5.52 14.46 -2.79
CA VAL A 182 -6.56 13.96 -3.70
C VAL A 182 -7.94 14.43 -3.23
N SER A 183 -8.47 13.89 -2.13
CA SER A 183 -9.81 14.27 -1.64
C SER A 183 -9.80 15.47 -0.67
N LYS A 184 -8.62 15.99 -0.33
CA LYS A 184 -8.41 17.08 0.63
C LYS A 184 -7.44 18.12 0.10
N SER A 185 -7.55 19.34 0.63
CA SER A 185 -6.59 20.41 0.34
C SER A 185 -5.20 20.08 0.89
N LYS A 186 -4.19 20.72 0.30
CA LYS A 186 -2.80 20.66 0.78
C LYS A 186 -2.71 21.00 2.27
N GLU A 187 -3.42 22.03 2.70
CA GLU A 187 -3.45 22.54 4.07
C GLU A 187 -4.05 21.51 5.04
N GLU A 188 -5.18 20.89 4.67
CA GLU A 188 -5.79 19.81 5.46
C GLU A 188 -4.85 18.61 5.59
N ILE A 189 -4.23 18.16 4.48
CA ILE A 189 -3.27 17.05 4.52
C ILE A 189 -2.06 17.39 5.40
N LYS A 190 -1.54 18.61 5.31
CA LYS A 190 -0.43 19.08 6.14
C LYS A 190 -0.78 19.06 7.63
N GLN A 191 -2.00 19.46 8.00
CA GLN A 191 -2.47 19.38 9.38
C GLN A 191 -2.60 17.93 9.86
N ILE A 192 -3.20 17.06 9.06
CA ILE A 192 -3.33 15.62 9.34
C ILE A 192 -1.96 14.99 9.60
N LEU A 193 -0.98 15.24 8.73
CA LEU A 193 0.36 14.65 8.85
C LEU A 193 1.07 15.12 10.14
N LYS A 194 0.95 16.40 10.49
CA LYS A 194 1.51 16.96 11.74
C LYS A 194 0.89 16.34 12.99
N LEU A 195 -0.41 16.02 12.96
CA LEU A 195 -1.09 15.33 14.05
C LEU A 195 -0.63 13.86 14.19
N MET A 196 -0.34 13.20 13.06
CA MET A 196 0.12 11.81 13.06
C MET A 196 1.51 11.66 13.67
N ASN A 197 2.47 12.52 13.31
CA ASN A 197 3.84 12.43 13.82
C ASN A 197 4.56 13.78 13.78
N LYS A 198 5.29 14.11 14.86
CA LYS A 198 6.04 15.37 15.00
C LYS A 198 7.08 15.61 13.90
N SER A 199 7.61 14.56 13.26
CA SER A 199 8.54 14.70 12.13
C SER A 199 7.95 15.51 10.97
N PHE A 200 6.62 15.50 10.80
CA PHE A 200 5.93 16.25 9.76
C PHE A 200 5.81 17.76 10.04
N ASN A 201 6.31 18.24 11.19
CA ASN A 201 6.43 19.69 11.41
C ASN A 201 7.38 20.36 10.43
N ASN A 202 8.32 19.60 9.85
CA ASN A 202 9.31 20.07 8.88
C ASN A 202 8.79 20.05 7.43
N LEU A 203 7.50 19.78 7.19
CA LEU A 203 6.92 19.80 5.84
C LEU A 203 6.95 21.21 5.25
N THR A 204 7.61 21.33 4.11
CA THR A 204 7.64 22.54 3.28
C THR A 204 6.70 22.38 2.08
N ASP A 205 6.33 23.50 1.46
CA ASP A 205 5.32 23.51 0.40
C ASP A 205 5.82 22.86 -0.90
N ASP A 206 7.14 22.85 -1.14
CA ASP A 206 7.74 22.15 -2.28
C ASP A 206 7.63 20.62 -2.18
N MET A 207 7.34 20.08 -0.99
CA MET A 207 7.09 18.64 -0.78
C MET A 207 5.70 18.22 -1.26
N PHE A 208 4.84 19.18 -1.58
CA PHE A 208 3.53 18.93 -2.16
C PHE A 208 3.54 19.21 -3.65
N ARG A 209 2.77 18.42 -4.40
CA ARG A 209 2.53 18.66 -5.81
C ARG A 209 1.05 18.53 -6.10
N ILE A 210 0.54 19.49 -6.86
CA ILE A 210 -0.82 19.45 -7.40
C ILE A 210 -0.71 18.73 -8.75
N LEU A 211 -1.66 17.85 -9.04
CA LEU A 211 -1.78 17.25 -10.35
C LEU A 211 -2.39 18.30 -11.28
N ASP A 212 -1.72 18.57 -12.39
CA ASP A 212 -2.21 19.48 -13.44
C ASP A 212 -3.42 18.90 -14.17
#